data_AF-M5DCP5-F1
#
_entry.id   AF-M5DCP5-F1
#
_cell.length_a   1.000
_cell.length_b   1.000
_cell.length_c   1.000
_cell.angle_alpha   90.00
_cell.angle_beta   90.00
_cell.angle_gamma   90.00
#
_symmetry.space_group_name_H-M   'P 1'
#
loop_
_entity.id
_entity.type
_entity.pdbx_description
1 polymer ?
#
loop_
_entity_poly.entity_id
_entity_poly.type
_entity_poly.pdbx_seq_one_letter_code
_entity_poly.pdbx_strand_id
1 'polypeptide(L)'
;ICHKSATPGGGHATVAAGDKISLVWTPEWPESHIGPVIDYMAACNGDCETVNKESLRWFKIDGAGYDSSKGQWAADALRENGNSWLVQIPSDLAPGNYVLRHEIML
;
A
#
# COMPACT_ATOMS: atom_id res chain seq x y z
N ILE A 1 9.60 4.66 7.28
CA ILE A 1 8.58 3.67 7.70
C ILE A 1 7.24 4.04 7.09
N CYS A 2 6.44 4.94 7.67
CA CYS A 2 5.17 5.41 7.08
C CYS A 2 5.23 6.87 6.61
N HIS A 3 6.30 7.27 5.89
CA HIS A 3 6.62 8.66 5.53
C HIS A 3 7.12 9.57 6.68
N LYS A 4 7.43 10.83 6.37
CA LYS A 4 8.08 11.82 7.25
C LYS A 4 7.22 12.13 8.48
N SER A 5 7.80 11.94 9.67
CA SER A 5 7.19 12.26 10.97
C SER A 5 5.81 11.64 11.25
N ALA A 6 5.42 10.60 10.50
CA ALA A 6 4.10 9.99 10.65
C ALA A 6 3.88 9.37 12.04
N THR A 7 2.65 9.49 12.53
CA THR A 7 2.12 8.81 13.72
C THR A 7 1.04 7.83 13.30
N PRO A 8 0.70 6.82 14.11
CA PRO A 8 -0.44 5.96 13.85
C PRO A 8 -1.74 6.77 13.64
N GLY A 9 -2.64 6.27 12.80
CA GLY A 9 -3.98 6.83 12.68
C GLY A 9 -4.80 6.52 13.93
N GLY A 10 -5.74 7.39 14.30
CA GLY A 10 -6.65 7.18 15.44
C GLY A 10 -7.91 6.39 15.06
N GLY A 11 -7.76 5.40 14.18
CA GLY A 11 -8.85 4.60 13.65
C GLY A 11 -8.34 3.51 12.70
N HIS A 12 -9.23 2.57 12.40
CA HIS A 12 -8.94 1.43 11.52
C HIS A 12 -10.13 1.10 10.63
N ALA A 13 -9.86 0.40 9.52
CA ALA A 13 -10.87 -0.14 8.62
C ALA A 13 -10.90 -1.66 8.73
N THR A 14 -12.09 -2.23 8.85
CA THR A 14 -12.28 -3.68 8.84
C THR A 14 -12.43 -4.18 7.41
N VAL A 15 -11.60 -5.13 7.02
CA VAL A 15 -11.55 -5.72 5.67
C VAL A 15 -11.38 -7.22 5.82
N ALA A 16 -12.07 -8.04 5.00
CA ALA A 16 -11.90 -9.48 5.05
C ALA A 16 -10.63 -9.90 4.29
N ALA A 17 -10.00 -10.99 4.72
CA ALA A 17 -8.93 -11.61 3.94
C ALA A 17 -9.46 -12.00 2.55
N GLY A 18 -8.71 -11.66 1.50
CA GLY A 18 -9.12 -11.86 0.10
C GLY A 18 -9.83 -10.66 -0.54
N ASP A 19 -10.34 -9.71 0.25
CA ASP A 19 -10.96 -8.49 -0.26
C ASP A 19 -9.95 -7.57 -0.95
N LYS A 20 -10.47 -6.63 -1.74
CA LYS A 20 -9.68 -5.59 -2.40
C LYS A 20 -9.97 -4.22 -1.80
N ILE A 21 -8.90 -3.46 -1.57
CA ILE A 21 -8.94 -2.07 -1.10
C ILE A 21 -8.50 -1.17 -2.26
N SER A 22 -9.29 -0.14 -2.57
CA SER A 22 -8.89 0.89 -3.54
C SER A 22 -8.22 2.06 -2.83
N LEU A 23 -6.99 2.35 -3.22
CA LEU A 23 -6.21 3.48 -2.74
C LEU A 23 -6.19 4.56 -3.82
N VAL A 24 -6.73 5.74 -3.52
CA VAL A 24 -6.85 6.84 -4.48
C VAL A 24 -5.83 7.91 -4.13
N TRP A 25 -4.93 8.22 -5.06
CA TRP A 25 -3.92 9.27 -4.93
C TRP A 25 -4.50 10.63 -5.31
N THR A 26 -4.14 11.65 -4.52
CA THR A 26 -4.46 13.04 -4.81
C THR A 26 -3.27 13.95 -4.43
N PRO A 27 -3.01 15.05 -5.18
CA PRO A 27 -3.59 15.37 -6.49
C PRO A 27 -3.19 14.33 -7.56
N GLU A 28 -3.60 14.53 -8.82
CA GLU A 28 -3.22 13.65 -9.93
C GLU A 28 -1.71 13.35 -9.93
N TRP A 29 -1.37 12.07 -10.11
CA TRP A 29 0.02 11.63 -10.05
C TRP A 29 0.80 12.18 -11.26
N PRO A 30 1.94 12.88 -11.06
CA PRO A 30 2.66 13.52 -12.17
C PRO A 30 3.23 12.52 -13.18
N GLU A 31 3.15 12.82 -14.48
CA GLU A 31 3.70 11.96 -15.55
C GLU A 31 5.21 11.74 -15.43
N SER A 32 5.94 12.72 -14.87
CA SER A 32 7.38 12.61 -14.66
C SER A 32 7.77 11.66 -13.52
N HIS A 33 6.81 11.24 -12.68
CA HIS A 33 7.03 10.39 -11.52
C HIS A 33 6.78 8.93 -11.87
N ILE A 34 7.65 8.39 -12.72
CA ILE A 34 7.62 6.99 -13.14
C ILE A 34 8.32 6.09 -12.11
N GLY A 35 7.77 4.90 -11.90
CA GLY A 35 8.37 3.94 -10.97
C GLY A 35 7.44 2.80 -10.57
N PRO A 36 7.97 1.85 -9.79
CA PRO A 36 7.20 0.73 -9.29
C PRO A 36 6.22 1.17 -8.19
N VAL A 37 5.14 0.40 -8.04
CA VAL A 37 4.16 0.53 -6.97
C VAL A 37 4.23 -0.74 -6.13
N ILE A 38 4.40 -0.62 -4.81
CA ILE A 38 4.63 -1.75 -3.91
C ILE A 38 3.77 -1.64 -2.66
N ASP A 39 3.19 -2.77 -2.27
CA ASP A 39 2.33 -2.90 -1.10
C ASP A 39 2.93 -3.86 -0.08
N TYR A 40 2.96 -3.42 1.17
CA TYR A 40 3.45 -4.18 2.31
C TYR A 40 2.40 -4.20 3.42
N MET A 41 2.43 -5.25 4.23
CA MET A 41 1.71 -5.30 5.49
C MET A 41 2.66 -5.60 6.64
N ALA A 42 2.31 -5.13 7.84
CA ALA A 42 2.99 -5.47 9.08
C ALA A 42 1.97 -5.69 10.20
N ALA A 43 2.08 -6.79 10.93
CA ALA A 43 1.20 -7.05 12.07
C ALA A 43 1.49 -6.07 13.21
N CYS A 44 0.43 -5.50 13.79
CA CYS A 44 0.53 -4.62 14.95
C CYS A 44 0.73 -5.42 16.26
N ASN A 45 0.35 -6.70 16.27
CA ASN A 45 0.37 -7.57 17.46
C ASN A 45 -0.37 -6.94 18.66
N GLY A 46 -1.49 -6.28 18.37
CA GLY A 46 -2.22 -5.43 19.31
C GLY A 46 -2.95 -4.33 18.56
N ASP A 47 -3.14 -3.19 19.21
CA ASP A 47 -3.79 -2.03 18.61
C ASP A 47 -2.82 -1.27 17.67
N CYS A 48 -3.22 -1.06 16.42
CA CYS A 48 -2.42 -0.27 15.48
C CYS A 48 -2.39 1.22 15.85
N GLU A 49 -3.37 1.75 16.58
CA GLU A 49 -3.47 3.17 16.92
C GLU A 49 -2.40 3.61 17.93
N THR A 50 -1.77 2.66 18.62
CA THR A 50 -0.72 2.89 19.62
C THR A 50 0.61 2.21 19.27
N VAL A 51 0.70 1.56 18.10
CA VAL A 51 1.86 0.74 17.74
C VAL A 51 3.13 1.60 17.58
N ASN A 52 4.25 1.13 18.13
CA ASN A 52 5.54 1.72 17.79
C ASN A 52 5.90 1.34 16.35
N LYS A 53 5.87 2.31 15.43
CA LYS A 53 6.18 2.08 14.01
C LYS A 53 7.57 1.46 13.78
N GLU A 54 8.54 1.67 14.66
CA GLU A 54 9.90 1.12 14.56
C GLU A 54 9.97 -0.38 14.87
N SER A 55 9.00 -0.91 15.61
CA SER A 55 8.92 -2.36 15.88
C SER A 55 8.20 -3.14 14.77
N LEU A 56 7.56 -2.45 13.82
CA LEU A 56 6.87 -3.12 12.72
C LEU A 56 7.84 -3.94 11.86
N ARG A 57 7.37 -5.11 11.42
CA ARG A 57 8.10 -6.02 10.53
C ARG A 57 7.27 -6.22 9.28
N TRP A 58 7.78 -5.68 8.18
CA TRP A 58 7.07 -5.58 6.91
C TRP A 58 7.28 -6.85 6.08
N PHE A 59 6.19 -7.36 5.52
CA PHE A 59 6.23 -8.35 4.46
C PHE A 59 5.52 -7.78 3.23
N LYS A 60 6.07 -8.05 2.04
CA LYS A 60 5.49 -7.61 0.78
C LYS A 60 4.26 -8.47 0.47
N ILE A 61 3.16 -7.83 0.06
CA ILE A 61 1.94 -8.52 -0.36
C ILE A 61 1.69 -8.39 -1.87
N ASP A 62 2.11 -7.28 -2.47
CA ASP A 62 2.00 -7.05 -3.90
C ASP A 62 3.08 -6.08 -4.38
N GLY A 63 3.35 -6.06 -5.68
CA GLY A 63 4.03 -4.93 -6.30
C GLY A 63 4.30 -5.14 -7.78
N ALA A 64 4.12 -4.06 -8.53
CA ALA A 64 4.32 -4.00 -9.97
C ALA A 64 5.48 -3.07 -10.33
N GLY A 65 6.28 -3.49 -11.31
CA GLY A 65 7.41 -2.73 -11.85
C GLY A 65 7.13 -2.17 -13.24
N TYR A 66 8.15 -2.21 -14.11
CA TYR A 66 7.98 -1.89 -15.52
C TYR A 66 7.36 -3.06 -16.28
N ASP A 67 6.29 -2.78 -17.04
CA ASP A 67 5.65 -3.74 -17.95
C ASP A 67 6.16 -3.50 -19.37
N SER A 68 7.07 -4.36 -19.84
CA SER A 68 7.66 -4.26 -21.18
C SER A 68 6.68 -4.52 -22.31
N SER A 69 5.55 -5.20 -22.05
CA SER A 69 4.53 -5.46 -23.07
C SER A 69 3.70 -4.22 -23.39
N LYS A 70 3.57 -3.32 -22.42
CA LYS A 70 2.87 -2.04 -22.56
C LYS A 70 3.80 -0.85 -22.70
N GLY A 71 5.07 -1.01 -22.32
CA GLY A 71 6.05 0.06 -22.35
C GLY A 71 5.85 1.10 -21.24
N GLN A 72 5.32 0.70 -20.08
CA GLN A 72 4.93 1.63 -19.02
C GLN A 72 5.28 1.12 -17.61
N TRP A 73 5.45 2.03 -16.67
CA TRP A 73 5.65 1.70 -15.26
C TRP A 73 4.31 1.51 -14.54
N ALA A 74 4.36 0.89 -13.36
CA ALA A 74 3.17 0.74 -12.51
C ALA A 74 2.56 2.11 -12.12
N ALA A 75 3.38 3.14 -11.92
CA ALA A 75 2.91 4.51 -11.71
C ALA A 75 2.08 5.06 -12.89
N ASP A 76 2.42 4.68 -14.13
CA ASP A 76 1.62 5.05 -15.31
C ASP A 76 0.27 4.34 -15.28
N ALA A 77 0.26 3.04 -15.02
CA ALA A 77 -0.98 2.27 -14.89
C ALA A 77 -1.90 2.80 -13.79
N LEU A 78 -1.33 3.25 -12.66
CA LEU A 78 -2.06 3.89 -11.56
C LEU A 78 -2.73 5.18 -12.02
N ARG A 79 -1.99 6.04 -12.73
CA ARG A 79 -2.50 7.31 -13.27
C ARG A 79 -3.61 7.08 -14.30
N GLU A 80 -3.40 6.16 -15.24
CA GLU A 80 -4.38 5.75 -16.24
C GLU A 80 -5.67 5.20 -15.61
N ASN A 81 -5.56 4.53 -14.45
CA ASN A 81 -6.68 4.02 -13.68
C ASN A 81 -7.31 5.09 -12.76
N GLY A 82 -7.31 6.36 -13.18
CA GLY A 82 -7.90 7.46 -12.41
C GLY A 82 -7.20 7.70 -11.07
N ASN A 83 -5.87 7.62 -11.06
CA ASN A 83 -5.02 7.75 -9.86
C ASN A 83 -5.30 6.72 -8.76
N SER A 84 -5.78 5.53 -9.14
CA SER A 84 -6.23 4.51 -8.19
C SER A 84 -5.46 3.20 -8.31
N TRP A 85 -5.14 2.60 -7.17
CA TRP A 85 -4.48 1.29 -7.08
C TRP A 85 -5.31 0.31 -6.26
N LEU A 86 -5.55 -0.89 -6.80
CA LEU A 86 -6.28 -1.95 -6.10
C LEU A 86 -5.29 -2.90 -5.43
N VAL A 87 -5.37 -2.96 -4.09
CA VAL A 87 -4.57 -3.89 -3.28
C VAL A 87 -5.46 -5.04 -2.85
N GLN A 88 -5.05 -6.28 -3.13
CA GLN A 88 -5.74 -7.46 -2.61
C GLN A 88 -5.10 -7.90 -1.29
N ILE A 89 -5.91 -8.03 -0.23
CA ILE A 89 -5.45 -8.60 1.03
C ILE A 89 -5.26 -10.11 0.84
N PRO A 90 -4.12 -10.71 1.25
CA PRO A 90 -3.92 -12.15 1.08
C PRO A 90 -5.05 -12.94 1.74
N SER A 91 -5.60 -13.91 1.00
CA SER A 91 -6.75 -14.70 1.46
C SER A 91 -6.43 -15.64 2.62
N ASP A 92 -5.15 -15.98 2.77
CA ASP A 92 -4.60 -16.83 3.83
C ASP A 92 -3.98 -16.03 4.98
N LEU A 93 -4.13 -14.70 4.98
CA LEU A 93 -3.63 -13.86 6.05
C LEU A 93 -4.35 -14.17 7.36
N ALA A 94 -3.59 -14.39 8.43
CA ALA A 94 -4.15 -14.59 9.75
C ALA A 94 -5.01 -13.38 10.17
N PRO A 95 -6.18 -13.57 10.81
CA PRO A 95 -6.97 -12.46 11.33
C PRO A 95 -6.19 -11.65 12.37
N GLY A 96 -6.27 -10.33 12.30
CA GLY A 96 -5.60 -9.44 13.23
C GLY A 96 -5.52 -8.00 12.73
N ASN A 97 -4.85 -7.16 13.50
CA ASN A 97 -4.63 -5.77 13.15
C ASN A 97 -3.30 -5.61 12.41
N TYR A 98 -3.35 -4.95 11.26
CA TYR A 98 -2.20 -4.74 10.39
C TYR A 98 -2.09 -3.29 9.96
N VAL A 99 -0.85 -2.81 9.77
CA VAL A 99 -0.59 -1.60 9.00
C VAL A 99 -0.38 -2.01 7.54
N LEU A 100 -1.18 -1.45 6.63
CA LEU A 100 -0.93 -1.47 5.19
C LEU A 100 -0.03 -0.29 4.82
N ARG A 101 1.06 -0.55 4.10
CA ARG A 101 1.98 0.45 3.57
C ARG A 101 2.04 0.31 2.04
N HIS A 102 1.38 1.25 1.38
CA HIS A 102 1.41 1.42 -0.06
C HIS A 102 2.46 2.49 -0.43
N GLU A 103 3.30 2.20 -1.42
CA GLU A 103 4.40 3.07 -1.81
C GLU A 103 4.59 3.10 -3.32
N ILE A 104 4.76 4.29 -3.88
CA ILE A 104 5.29 4.51 -5.23
C ILE A 104 6.75 4.91 -5.05
N MET A 105 7.68 4.14 -5.60
CA MET A 105 9.12 4.47 -5.51
C MET A 105 9.54 5.31 -6.71
N LEU A 106 10.25 6.40 -6.42
CA LEU A 106 10.83 7.32 -7.39
C LEU A 106 12.35 7.28 -7.33
#